data_AF-K6DGH3-F1
#
_entry.id   AF-K6DGH3-F1
#
_cell.length_a   1.000
_cell.length_b   1.000
_cell.length_c   1.000
_cell.angle_alpha   90.00
_cell.angle_beta   90.00
_cell.angle_gamma   90.00
#
_symmetry.space_group_name_H-M   'P 1'
#
loop_
_entity.id
_entity.type
_entity.pdbx_description
1 polymer ?
#
loop_
_entity_poly.entity_id
_entity_poly.type
_entity_poly.pdbx_seq_one_letter_code
_entity_poly.pdbx_strand_id
1 'polypeptide(L)'
;MDQVRFVFQLSDGWINEEIKEPLKSILKEDKETYKVYSNLKILKPKAEQLLAMKVLAARPEPAKDFIDAYLLCRELEVTSKTELINIVKDYVPLSLLGERQLNLIKYLGEDLDYDWE
;
A
#
# COMPACT_ATOMS: atom_id res chain seq x y z
N MET A 1 -1.36 3.99 29.52
CA MET A 1 -0.46 4.10 28.36
C MET A 1 1.01 4.13 28.81
N ASP A 2 1.37 4.99 29.76
CA ASP A 2 2.77 5.09 30.24
C ASP A 2 3.30 3.81 30.91
N GLN A 3 2.45 3.06 31.61
CA GLN A 3 2.82 1.76 32.17
C GLN A 3 3.18 0.72 31.10
N VAL A 4 2.46 0.70 29.96
CA VAL A 4 2.76 -0.22 28.84
C VAL A 4 4.09 0.17 28.21
N ARG A 5 4.29 1.46 27.96
CA ARG A 5 5.54 2.00 27.43
C ARG A 5 6.73 1.68 28.34
N PHE A 6 6.58 1.83 29.65
CA PHE A 6 7.62 1.53 30.64
C PHE A 6 7.94 0.03 30.72
N VAL A 7 6.91 -0.83 30.77
CA VAL A 7 7.08 -2.29 30.86
C VAL A 7 7.77 -2.86 29.62
N PHE A 8 7.45 -2.34 28.43
CA PHE A 8 8.02 -2.82 27.16
C PHE A 8 9.18 -1.95 26.64
N GLN A 9 9.67 -0.99 27.42
CA GLN A 9 10.75 -0.06 27.05
C GLN A 9 10.55 0.63 25.68
N LEU A 10 9.31 1.01 25.37
CA LEU A 10 8.96 1.58 24.07
C LEU A 10 9.37 3.06 23.98
N SER A 11 9.82 3.48 22.80
CA SER A 11 10.27 4.84 22.50
C SER A 11 9.15 5.88 22.68
N ASP A 12 9.54 7.16 22.77
CA ASP A 12 8.58 8.27 22.79
C ASP A 12 7.83 8.34 21.45
N GLY A 13 6.52 8.13 21.47
CA GLY A 13 5.70 8.11 20.26
C GLY A 13 5.66 6.77 19.52
N TRP A 14 6.07 5.66 20.15
CA TRP A 14 6.07 4.30 19.60
C TRP A 14 4.78 3.90 18.85
N ILE A 15 3.61 4.32 19.35
CA ILE A 15 2.31 4.07 18.70
C ILE A 15 2.26 4.61 17.26
N ASN A 16 2.97 5.71 17.00
CA ASN A 16 2.99 6.36 15.70
C ASN A 16 4.19 5.96 14.86
N GLU A 17 5.17 5.21 15.38
CA GLU A 17 6.37 4.83 14.61
C GLU A 17 6.01 3.91 13.46
N GLU A 18 5.17 2.89 13.70
CA GLU A 18 4.70 1.97 12.66
C GLU A 18 3.89 2.64 11.55
N ILE A 19 3.29 3.82 11.83
CA ILE A 19 2.55 4.60 10.83
C ILE A 19 3.45 5.61 10.14
N LYS A 20 4.36 6.28 10.88
CA LYS A 20 5.23 7.33 10.34
C LYS A 20 6.36 6.77 9.49
N GLU A 21 6.93 5.63 9.86
CA GLU A 21 8.04 5.00 9.14
C GLU A 21 7.67 4.66 7.69
N PRO A 22 6.53 3.98 7.41
CA PRO A 22 6.11 3.73 6.03
C PRO A 22 5.78 5.01 5.26
N LEU A 23 5.20 6.03 5.89
CA LEU A 23 4.86 7.29 5.22
C LEU A 23 6.09 8.10 4.79
N LYS A 24 7.20 8.05 5.56
CA LYS A 24 8.48 8.65 5.14
C LYS A 24 9.03 8.04 3.86
N SER A 25 8.66 6.81 3.56
CA SER A 25 9.17 6.10 2.39
C SER A 25 8.44 6.44 1.10
N ILE A 26 7.33 7.17 1.15
CA ILE A 26 6.60 7.57 -0.05
C ILE A 26 7.47 8.51 -0.88
N LEU A 27 7.80 8.10 -2.10
CA LEU A 27 8.64 8.87 -3.04
C LEU A 27 7.87 10.05 -3.63
N LYS A 28 6.56 9.88 -3.81
CA LYS A 28 5.70 10.81 -4.53
C LYS A 28 4.26 10.73 -4.02
N GLU A 29 3.60 11.88 -3.93
CA GLU A 29 2.16 11.96 -3.69
C GLU A 29 1.44 12.56 -4.90
N ASP A 30 0.64 11.75 -5.57
CA ASP A 30 -0.23 12.17 -6.67
C ASP A 30 -1.68 12.18 -6.20
N LYS A 31 -2.19 13.39 -5.95
CA LYS A 31 -3.57 13.63 -5.52
C LYS A 31 -4.40 14.15 -6.67
N GLU A 32 -5.59 13.59 -6.83
CA GLU A 32 -6.60 14.08 -7.76
C GLU A 32 -7.83 14.58 -7.03
N THR A 33 -8.61 15.43 -7.72
CA THR A 33 -9.83 15.97 -7.16
C THR A 33 -10.92 14.91 -7.27
N TYR A 34 -11.34 14.35 -6.14
CA TYR A 34 -12.45 13.40 -6.11
C TYR A 34 -13.79 14.13 -6.24
N LYS A 35 -14.00 15.17 -5.43
CA LYS A 35 -15.26 15.91 -5.41
C LYS A 35 -15.08 17.33 -4.90
N VAL A 36 -15.80 18.27 -5.48
CA VAL A 36 -15.85 19.66 -5.06
C VAL A 36 -17.26 19.98 -4.58
N TYR A 37 -17.35 20.56 -3.39
CA TYR A 37 -18.53 21.18 -2.82
C TYR A 37 -18.27 22.68 -2.68
N SER A 38 -19.31 23.45 -2.34
CA SER A 38 -19.24 24.92 -2.21
C SER A 38 -18.05 25.42 -1.37
N ASN A 39 -17.78 24.77 -0.24
CA ASN A 39 -16.71 25.16 0.69
C ASN A 39 -15.74 24.01 1.03
N LEU A 40 -15.80 22.89 0.30
CA LEU A 40 -14.99 21.70 0.59
C LEU A 40 -14.52 21.04 -0.70
N LYS A 41 -13.19 20.86 -0.83
CA LYS A 41 -12.58 20.07 -1.90
C LYS A 41 -12.03 18.78 -1.31
N ILE A 42 -12.57 17.65 -1.75
CA ILE A 42 -12.07 16.32 -1.38
C ILE A 42 -11.04 15.89 -2.42
N LEU A 43 -9.82 15.65 -1.95
CA LEU A 43 -8.75 15.06 -2.73
C LEU A 43 -8.65 13.58 -2.37
N LYS A 44 -8.35 12.74 -3.36
CA LYS A 44 -7.95 11.35 -3.14
C LYS A 44 -6.61 11.08 -3.82
N PRO A 45 -5.81 10.14 -3.33
CA PRO A 45 -4.67 9.65 -4.10
C PRO A 45 -5.15 9.01 -5.40
N LYS A 46 -4.33 9.05 -6.44
CA LYS A 46 -4.59 8.30 -7.68
C LYS A 46 -4.62 6.79 -7.41
N ALA A 47 -5.29 6.06 -8.29
CA ALA A 47 -5.45 4.60 -8.15
C ALA A 47 -4.10 3.87 -8.10
N GLU A 48 -3.11 4.32 -8.87
CA GLU A 48 -1.76 3.76 -8.89
C GLU A 48 -1.05 3.94 -7.54
N GLN A 49 -1.19 5.13 -6.93
CA GLN A 49 -0.65 5.37 -5.60
C GLN A 49 -1.37 4.51 -4.55
N LEU A 50 -2.70 4.39 -4.64
CA LEU A 50 -3.48 3.53 -3.75
C LEU A 50 -3.03 2.06 -3.85
N LEU A 51 -2.79 1.57 -5.08
CA LEU A 51 -2.30 0.22 -5.32
C LEU A 51 -0.93 0.01 -4.69
N ALA A 52 0.01 0.93 -4.91
CA ALA A 52 1.35 0.86 -4.31
C ALA A 52 1.30 0.83 -2.77
N MET A 53 0.44 1.66 -2.17
CA MET A 53 0.25 1.68 -0.72
C MET A 53 -0.41 0.38 -0.20
N LYS A 54 -1.34 -0.20 -0.95
CA LYS A 54 -1.99 -1.48 -0.60
C LYS A 54 -0.99 -2.63 -0.63
N VAL A 55 -0.13 -2.67 -1.65
CA VAL A 55 0.97 -3.65 -1.72
C VAL A 55 1.91 -3.47 -0.53
N LEU A 56 2.33 -2.24 -0.22
CA LEU A 56 3.22 -1.98 0.92
C LEU A 56 2.61 -2.45 2.26
N ALA A 57 1.32 -2.17 2.46
CA ALA A 57 0.59 -2.49 3.69
C ALA A 57 0.12 -3.96 3.80
N ALA A 58 0.49 -4.82 2.85
CA ALA A 58 0.05 -6.21 2.77
C ALA A 58 0.27 -6.97 4.09
N ARG A 59 -0.80 -7.57 4.60
CA ARG A 59 -0.79 -8.44 5.79
C ARG A 59 -0.72 -9.91 5.38
N PRO A 60 -0.09 -10.77 6.20
CA PRO A 60 0.13 -12.18 5.89
C PRO A 60 -1.14 -13.04 6.01
N GLU A 61 -2.21 -12.49 6.58
CA GLU A 61 -3.52 -13.15 6.74
C GLU A 61 -4.42 -12.83 5.54
N PRO A 62 -5.47 -13.65 5.23
CA PRO A 62 -6.47 -13.31 4.23
C PRO A 62 -7.20 -12.04 4.65
N ALA A 63 -6.67 -10.91 4.20
CA ALA A 63 -7.05 -9.58 4.60
C ALA A 63 -7.76 -8.89 3.45
N LYS A 64 -8.60 -7.91 3.79
CA LYS A 64 -9.27 -7.03 2.81
C LYS A 64 -8.28 -6.35 1.85
N ASP A 65 -7.02 -6.22 2.26
CA ASP A 65 -5.95 -5.64 1.46
C ASP A 65 -5.70 -6.40 0.14
N PHE A 66 -5.92 -7.72 0.12
CA PHE A 66 -5.82 -8.51 -1.10
C PHE A 66 -6.95 -8.18 -2.08
N ILE A 67 -8.20 -8.14 -1.60
CA ILE A 67 -9.37 -7.81 -2.41
C ILE A 67 -9.23 -6.38 -2.97
N ASP A 68 -8.79 -5.45 -2.15
CA ASP A 68 -8.56 -4.06 -2.57
C ASP A 68 -7.48 -3.99 -3.66
N ALA A 69 -6.36 -4.69 -3.51
CA ALA A 69 -5.31 -4.73 -4.52
C ALA A 69 -5.78 -5.41 -5.81
N TYR A 70 -6.55 -6.49 -5.72
CA TYR A 70 -7.17 -7.16 -6.87
C TYR A 70 -8.08 -6.22 -7.65
N LEU A 71 -8.99 -5.50 -6.96
CA LEU A 71 -9.90 -4.54 -7.58
C LEU A 71 -9.14 -3.39 -8.25
N LEU A 72 -8.07 -2.90 -7.61
CA LEU A 72 -7.22 -1.84 -8.16
C LEU A 72 -6.41 -2.31 -9.38
N CYS A 73 -5.85 -3.51 -9.36
CA CYS A 73 -5.19 -4.11 -10.53
C CYS A 73 -6.16 -4.21 -11.71
N ARG A 74 -7.41 -4.60 -11.45
CA ARG A 74 -8.46 -4.65 -12.47
C ARG A 74 -8.87 -3.29 -13.02
N GLU A 75 -8.99 -2.28 -12.15
CA GLU A 75 -9.33 -0.90 -12.55
C GLU A 75 -8.22 -0.27 -13.40
N LEU A 76 -6.97 -0.59 -13.07
CA LEU A 76 -5.77 -0.10 -13.77
C LEU A 76 -5.36 -0.99 -14.96
N GLU A 77 -6.11 -2.04 -15.26
CA GLU A 77 -5.82 -3.01 -16.33
C GLU A 77 -4.42 -3.63 -16.24
N VAL A 78 -3.93 -3.85 -15.01
CA VAL A 78 -2.62 -4.45 -14.76
C VAL A 78 -2.66 -5.93 -15.13
N THR A 79 -1.85 -6.32 -16.12
CA THR A 79 -1.84 -7.69 -16.66
C THR A 79 -0.54 -8.45 -16.36
N SER A 80 0.51 -7.75 -15.94
CA SER A 80 1.82 -8.35 -15.69
C SER A 80 2.42 -7.94 -14.35
N LYS A 81 3.19 -8.85 -13.75
CA LYS A 81 4.01 -8.60 -12.55
C LYS A 81 4.93 -7.40 -12.74
N THR A 82 5.55 -7.26 -13.91
CA THR A 82 6.45 -6.15 -14.23
C THR A 82 5.73 -4.80 -14.20
N GLU A 83 4.50 -4.75 -14.72
CA GLU A 83 3.66 -3.56 -14.70
C GLU A 83 3.27 -3.17 -13.27
N LEU A 84 2.85 -4.15 -12.46
CA LEU A 84 2.59 -3.92 -11.04
C LEU A 84 3.82 -3.35 -10.31
N ILE A 85 4.98 -3.96 -10.50
CA ILE A 85 6.24 -3.50 -9.90
C ILE A 85 6.63 -2.10 -10.39
N ASN A 86 6.36 -1.78 -11.67
CA ASN A 86 6.58 -0.44 -12.21
C ASN A 86 5.67 0.60 -11.57
N ILE A 87 4.41 0.27 -11.29
CA ILE A 87 3.51 1.15 -10.54
C ILE A 87 4.03 1.32 -9.12
N VAL A 88 4.39 0.23 -8.43
CA VAL A 88 4.83 0.28 -7.04
C VAL A 88 6.10 1.11 -6.87
N LYS A 89 7.11 0.92 -7.74
CA LYS A 89 8.40 1.62 -7.64
C LYS A 89 8.30 3.13 -7.84
N ASP A 90 7.26 3.61 -8.51
CA ASP A 90 7.04 5.05 -8.73
C ASP A 90 6.61 5.77 -7.45
N TYR A 91 6.04 5.05 -6.49
CA TYR A 91 5.54 5.60 -5.23
C TYR A 91 6.29 5.11 -3.99
N VAL A 92 6.90 3.92 -4.03
CA VAL A 92 7.53 3.28 -2.86
C VAL A 92 8.86 2.61 -3.26
N PRO A 93 9.94 2.74 -2.46
CA PRO A 93 11.18 2.03 -2.68
C PRO A 93 10.99 0.52 -2.68
N LEU A 94 11.49 -0.15 -3.73
CA LEU A 94 11.41 -1.61 -3.83
C LEU A 94 12.16 -2.34 -2.70
N SER A 95 13.10 -1.67 -2.02
CA SER A 95 13.80 -2.20 -0.84
C SER A 95 12.87 -2.49 0.35
N LEU A 96 11.64 -1.96 0.33
CA LEU A 96 10.62 -2.21 1.35
C LEU A 96 9.69 -3.38 0.99
N LEU A 97 9.80 -3.94 -0.21
CA LEU A 97 9.07 -5.14 -0.59
C LEU A 97 9.80 -6.36 -0.03
N GLY A 98 9.31 -6.86 1.09
CA GLY A 98 9.77 -8.11 1.69
C GLY A 98 8.99 -9.32 1.17
N GLU A 99 9.26 -10.46 1.79
CA GLU A 99 8.61 -11.76 1.50
C GLU A 99 7.07 -11.68 1.50
N ARG A 100 6.50 -10.87 2.41
CA ARG A 100 5.05 -10.68 2.54
C ARG A 100 4.45 -10.03 1.30
N GLN A 101 5.07 -8.97 0.80
CA GLN A 101 4.60 -8.26 -0.39
C GLN A 101 4.77 -9.13 -1.64
N LEU A 102 5.86 -9.90 -1.71
CA LEU A 102 6.08 -10.86 -2.81
C LEU A 102 5.02 -11.95 -2.84
N ASN A 103 4.63 -12.49 -1.68
CA ASN A 103 3.54 -13.47 -1.59
C ASN A 103 2.19 -12.88 -2.03
N LEU A 104 1.86 -11.65 -1.62
CA LEU A 104 0.66 -10.95 -2.09
C LEU A 104 0.67 -10.82 -3.62
N ILE A 105 1.78 -10.38 -4.20
CA ILE A 105 1.93 -10.23 -5.65
C ILE A 105 1.72 -11.56 -6.37
N LYS A 106 2.28 -12.66 -5.85
CA LYS A 106 2.11 -13.99 -6.43
C LYS A 106 0.64 -14.41 -6.44
N TYR A 107 -0.06 -14.30 -5.30
CA TYR A 107 -1.48 -14.63 -5.21
C TYR A 107 -2.36 -13.73 -6.09
N LEU A 108 -1.98 -12.46 -6.27
CA LEU A 108 -2.70 -11.55 -7.16
C LEU A 108 -2.64 -12.02 -8.61
N GLY A 109 -1.48 -12.53 -9.07
CA GLY A 109 -1.36 -13.12 -10.39
C GLY A 109 -2.27 -14.32 -10.56
N GLU A 110 -2.20 -15.27 -9.62
CA GLU A 110 -3.04 -16.48 -9.62
C GLU A 110 -4.54 -16.14 -9.71
N ASP A 111 -5.03 -15.16 -8.92
CA ASP A 111 -6.45 -14.78 -8.91
C ASP A 111 -6.89 -13.89 -10.09
N LEU A 112 -5.95 -13.20 -10.75
CA LEU A 112 -6.21 -12.45 -11.98
C LEU A 112 -6.14 -13.34 -13.24
N ASP A 113 -5.91 -14.65 -13.07
CA ASP A 113 -5.72 -15.63 -14.15
C ASP A 113 -4.46 -15.34 -14.99
N TYR A 114 -3.42 -14.77 -14.35
CA TYR A 114 -2.13 -14.48 -14.95
C TYR A 114 -0.99 -15.24 -14.26
N ASP A 115 -0.07 -15.78 -15.05
CA ASP A 115 1.10 -16.46 -14.52
C ASP A 115 2.17 -15.44 -14.12
N TRP A 116 2.23 -15.09 -12.83
CA TRP A 116 3.19 -14.14 -12.25
C TRP A 116 4.24 -14.86 -11.38
N GLU A 117 4.97 -15.82 -11.94
CA GLU A 117 6.15 -16.44 -11.30
C GLU A 117 7.24 -15.42 -10.90
#